data_AF-A0A813K1X9-F1
#
_entry.id   AF-A0A813K1X9-F1
#
_cell.length_a   1.000
_cell.length_b   1.000
_cell.length_c   1.000
_cell.angle_alpha   90.00
_cell.angle_beta   90.00
_cell.angle_gamma   90.00
#
_symmetry.space_group_name_H-M   'P 1'
#
loop_
_entity.id
_entity.type
_entity.pdbx_description
1 polymer ?
#
loop_
_entity_poly.entity_id
_entity_poly.type
_entity_poly.pdbx_seq_one_letter_code
_entity_poly.pdbx_strand_id
1 'polypeptide(L)'
;ADLTCILGCQGQKDIGACEVRCGDFFENPAVQEFNRCALKPNKNGCVPQRVTLDYPEPPAEAISKQFDITSFNGPWYISAGLNPLFDTFPCQVHFFVGEPPNVLENSSGRLFAKINWRVPEPDGEFFDRSTVQRFKVDPERPGVLYNHGNEYLHYEDDWFILDHSDETEKDKGFILVYYRGRNDAWDGYGGAVLYTRGNGVPEGIVPRLRAACKAAGIDWDKFAYNDNQCNVIRDPVRLRRRYVEKSVNQATLSVETQLTQARKFVTETVVSDEKFAEVSVGKF
;
A
#
# COMPACT_ATOMS: atom_id res chain seq x y z
N ALA A 1 21.28 1.05 9.83
CA ALA A 1 21.75 1.37 8.46
C ALA A 1 20.49 1.65 7.65
N ASP A 2 20.31 2.88 7.16
CA ASP A 2 18.97 3.36 6.81
C ASP A 2 18.99 4.46 5.73
N LEU A 3 19.57 5.63 6.01
CA LEU A 3 19.67 6.72 5.04
C LEU A 3 20.75 6.47 3.96
N THR A 4 21.78 5.69 4.27
CA THR A 4 22.89 5.40 3.34
C THR A 4 22.44 4.62 2.11
N CYS A 5 21.39 3.79 2.23
CA CYS A 5 20.80 3.09 1.07
C CYS A 5 20.18 4.10 0.11
N ILE A 6 19.32 4.97 0.63
CA ILE A 6 18.65 6.05 -0.11
C ILE A 6 19.68 7.00 -0.73
N LEU A 7 20.68 7.44 0.04
CA LEU A 7 21.76 8.30 -0.47
C LEU A 7 22.58 7.61 -1.58
N GLY A 8 22.77 6.29 -1.48
CA GLY A 8 23.45 5.48 -2.49
C GLY A 8 22.66 5.31 -3.80
N CYS A 9 21.39 5.70 -3.84
CA CYS A 9 20.59 5.72 -5.06
C CYS A 9 20.94 6.90 -5.99
N GLN A 10 21.63 7.93 -5.49
CA GLN A 10 22.00 9.08 -6.30
C GLN A 10 22.90 8.67 -7.47
N GLY A 11 22.56 9.12 -8.68
CA GLY A 11 23.28 8.80 -9.91
C GLY A 11 22.88 7.47 -10.56
N GLN A 12 21.96 6.71 -9.99
CA GLN A 12 21.37 5.56 -10.66
C GLN A 12 20.39 5.99 -11.78
N LYS A 13 20.22 5.13 -12.78
CA LYS A 13 19.33 5.39 -13.93
C LYS A 13 17.86 5.54 -13.51
N ASP A 14 17.44 4.82 -12.48
CA ASP A 14 16.10 4.92 -11.88
C ASP A 14 16.22 5.10 -10.36
N ILE A 15 16.49 6.34 -9.96
CA ILE A 15 16.69 6.73 -8.56
C ILE A 15 15.45 6.37 -7.73
N GLY A 16 14.25 6.66 -8.24
CA GLY A 16 13.00 6.40 -7.51
C GLY A 16 12.76 4.91 -7.26
N ALA A 17 13.03 4.05 -8.24
CA ALA A 17 12.96 2.60 -8.04
C ALA A 17 13.93 2.11 -6.94
N CYS A 18 15.15 2.68 -6.90
CA CYS A 18 16.13 2.36 -5.86
C CYS A 18 15.67 2.83 -4.48
N GLU A 19 15.14 4.04 -4.36
CA GLU A 19 14.63 4.60 -3.10
C GLU A 19 13.45 3.80 -2.55
N VAL A 20 12.49 3.42 -3.40
CA VAL A 20 11.36 2.56 -3.02
C VAL A 20 11.86 1.23 -2.44
N ARG A 21 12.81 0.57 -3.13
CA ARG A 21 13.41 -0.68 -2.64
C ARG A 21 14.11 -0.49 -1.29
N CYS A 22 14.85 0.60 -1.11
CA CYS A 22 15.48 0.90 0.18
C CYS A 22 14.45 1.04 1.30
N GLY A 23 13.30 1.70 1.04
CA GLY A 23 12.19 1.80 1.99
C GLY A 23 11.54 0.45 2.33
N ASP A 24 11.48 -0.47 1.36
CA ASP A 24 11.03 -1.85 1.59
C ASP A 24 12.00 -2.67 2.44
N PHE A 25 13.31 -2.44 2.29
CA PHE A 25 14.34 -3.14 3.05
C PHE A 25 14.49 -2.63 4.48
N PHE A 26 14.42 -1.31 4.69
CA PHE A 26 14.77 -0.68 5.96
C PHE A 26 13.55 0.05 6.54
N GLU A 27 12.98 -0.45 7.64
CA GLU A 27 12.02 0.29 8.46
C GLU A 27 12.67 0.58 9.82
N ASN A 28 13.23 1.78 9.99
CA ASN A 28 13.66 2.25 11.29
C ASN A 28 13.44 3.76 11.42
N PRO A 29 13.69 4.36 12.61
CA PRO A 29 13.34 5.75 12.88
C PRO A 29 13.91 6.76 11.87
N ALA A 30 15.05 6.48 11.24
CA ALA A 30 15.63 7.37 10.24
C ALA A 30 14.83 7.37 8.92
N VAL A 31 14.39 6.21 8.42
CA VAL A 31 13.51 6.10 7.25
C VAL A 31 12.15 6.70 7.57
N GLN A 32 11.64 6.51 8.80
CA GLN A 32 10.39 7.14 9.22
C GLN A 32 10.49 8.66 9.25
N GLU A 33 11.61 9.21 9.73
CA GLU A 33 11.83 10.66 9.73
C GLU A 33 12.02 11.21 8.32
N PHE A 34 12.71 10.48 7.45
CA PHE A 34 12.81 10.80 6.03
C PHE A 34 11.42 10.78 5.37
N ASN A 35 10.61 9.75 5.60
CA ASN A 35 9.26 9.65 5.06
C ASN A 35 8.37 10.80 5.56
N ARG A 36 8.42 11.14 6.85
CA ARG A 36 7.73 12.33 7.39
C ARG A 36 8.17 13.62 6.71
N CYS A 37 9.45 13.71 6.37
CA CYS A 37 10.02 14.86 5.71
C CYS A 37 9.62 14.94 4.23
N ALA A 38 9.58 13.80 3.53
CA ALA A 38 9.12 13.70 2.15
C ALA A 38 7.60 13.96 2.02
N LEU A 39 6.82 13.51 3.02
CA LEU A 39 5.35 13.59 3.03
C LEU A 39 4.81 14.82 3.78
N LYS A 40 5.54 15.96 3.79
CA LYS A 40 5.07 17.16 4.49
C LYS A 40 3.98 17.88 3.68
N PRO A 41 2.78 18.10 4.26
CA PRO A 41 1.59 18.60 3.55
C PRO A 41 1.67 20.07 3.09
N ASN A 42 2.73 20.81 3.41
CA ASN A 42 2.87 22.24 3.14
C ASN A 42 4.13 22.55 2.32
N LYS A 43 4.21 22.06 1.06
CA LYS A 43 5.13 22.47 -0.04
C LYS A 43 6.65 22.65 0.27
N ASN A 44 7.08 22.29 1.47
CA ASN A 44 8.45 22.30 1.98
C ASN A 44 8.83 20.87 2.42
N GLY A 45 8.30 19.86 1.73
CA GLY A 45 8.88 18.52 1.81
C GLY A 45 10.35 18.59 1.42
N CYS A 46 11.21 17.78 2.04
CA CYS A 46 12.63 17.78 1.67
C CYS A 46 12.91 17.13 0.31
N VAL A 47 11.89 16.56 -0.33
CA VAL A 47 11.96 15.95 -1.65
C VAL A 47 10.87 16.57 -2.53
N PRO A 48 11.19 17.03 -3.75
CA PRO A 48 10.18 17.49 -4.70
C PRO A 48 9.29 16.33 -5.14
N GLN A 49 7.99 16.60 -5.31
CA GLN A 49 7.05 15.59 -5.81
C GLN A 49 7.42 15.18 -7.24
N ARG A 50 7.55 13.87 -7.46
CA ARG A 50 7.68 13.28 -8.79
C ARG A 50 6.30 13.22 -9.45
N VAL A 51 6.17 13.65 -10.70
CA VAL A 51 4.91 13.53 -11.46
C VAL A 51 5.16 12.68 -12.69
N THR A 52 4.40 11.59 -12.85
CA THR A 52 4.45 10.69 -14.02
C THR A 52 3.05 10.52 -14.61
N LEU A 53 2.97 10.32 -15.93
CA LEU A 53 1.71 10.09 -16.66
C LEU A 53 1.60 8.64 -17.17
N ASP A 54 2.40 7.74 -16.60
CA ASP A 54 2.56 6.37 -17.09
C ASP A 54 1.31 5.50 -16.86
N TYR A 55 0.46 5.90 -15.90
CA TYR A 55 -0.74 5.18 -15.48
C TYR A 55 -2.00 6.07 -15.49
N PRO A 56 -2.54 6.43 -16.67
CA PRO A 56 -3.79 7.19 -16.77
C PRO A 56 -5.01 6.37 -16.31
N GLU A 57 -6.15 7.01 -16.02
CA GLU A 57 -7.41 6.29 -15.79
C GLU A 57 -7.78 5.48 -17.06
N PRO A 58 -8.17 4.20 -16.94
CA PRO A 58 -8.54 3.39 -18.09
C PRO A 58 -9.86 3.89 -18.71
N PRO A 59 -10.11 3.61 -20.00
CA PRO A 59 -11.39 3.92 -20.63
C PRO A 59 -12.57 3.32 -19.86
N ALA A 60 -13.69 4.05 -19.77
CA ALA A 60 -14.87 3.62 -19.02
C ALA A 60 -15.43 2.27 -19.50
N GLU A 61 -15.27 1.96 -20.79
CA GLU A 61 -15.69 0.71 -21.42
C GLU A 61 -14.84 -0.50 -21.01
N ALA A 62 -13.61 -0.26 -20.55
CA ALA A 62 -12.71 -1.30 -20.06
C ALA A 62 -12.92 -1.62 -18.58
N ILE A 63 -13.67 -0.79 -17.86
CA ILE A 63 -14.01 -1.00 -16.45
C ILE A 63 -15.27 -1.85 -16.36
N SER A 64 -15.25 -2.84 -15.47
CA SER A 64 -16.41 -3.68 -15.23
C SER A 64 -17.61 -2.85 -14.75
N LYS A 65 -18.73 -2.96 -15.47
CA LYS A 65 -19.98 -2.26 -15.16
C LYS A 65 -20.74 -2.90 -14.00
N GLN A 66 -20.40 -4.14 -13.66
CA GLN A 66 -21.04 -4.91 -12.60
C GLN A 66 -19.94 -5.59 -11.81
N PHE A 67 -19.89 -5.34 -10.52
CA PHE A 67 -18.93 -5.97 -9.64
C PHE A 67 -19.57 -6.06 -8.26
N ASP A 68 -19.59 -7.27 -7.71
CA ASP A 68 -20.01 -7.50 -6.33
C ASP A 68 -18.78 -7.37 -5.44
N ILE A 69 -18.76 -6.40 -4.55
CA ILE A 69 -17.61 -6.17 -3.67
C ILE A 69 -17.34 -7.36 -2.73
N THR A 70 -18.37 -8.15 -2.44
CA THR A 70 -18.24 -9.35 -1.60
C THR A 70 -17.45 -10.46 -2.28
N SER A 71 -17.23 -10.36 -3.59
CA SER A 71 -16.33 -11.23 -4.34
C SER A 71 -14.89 -11.19 -3.75
N PHE A 72 -14.42 -10.03 -3.30
CA PHE A 72 -13.10 -10.03 -2.69
C PHE A 72 -12.97 -10.91 -1.43
N ASN A 73 -14.06 -11.31 -0.76
CA ASN A 73 -14.00 -12.00 0.52
C ASN A 73 -13.01 -13.17 0.59
N GLY A 74 -12.21 -13.18 1.66
CA GLY A 74 -11.25 -14.22 1.95
C GLY A 74 -9.87 -13.99 1.32
N PRO A 75 -9.07 -15.06 1.18
CA PRO A 75 -7.71 -14.96 0.68
C PRO A 75 -7.65 -14.89 -0.85
N TRP A 76 -6.72 -14.09 -1.34
CA TRP A 76 -6.35 -13.95 -2.75
C TRP A 76 -4.84 -13.79 -2.89
N TYR A 77 -4.29 -14.32 -3.97
CA TYR A 77 -2.87 -14.18 -4.29
C TYR A 77 -2.68 -13.22 -5.44
N ILE A 78 -1.71 -12.30 -5.36
CA ILE A 78 -1.24 -11.60 -6.56
C ILE A 78 -0.37 -12.59 -7.32
N SER A 79 -0.93 -13.18 -8.38
CA SER A 79 -0.28 -14.20 -9.18
C SER A 79 0.45 -13.65 -10.39
N ALA A 80 0.10 -12.43 -10.82
CA ALA A 80 0.87 -11.67 -11.79
C ALA A 80 0.74 -10.16 -11.56
N GLY A 81 1.80 -9.42 -11.89
CA GLY A 81 1.92 -7.99 -11.63
C GLY A 81 2.60 -7.22 -12.76
N LEU A 82 2.12 -6.02 -13.06
CA LEU A 82 2.65 -5.17 -14.13
C LEU A 82 3.81 -4.29 -13.65
N ASN A 83 3.72 -3.71 -12.45
CA ASN A 83 4.73 -2.81 -11.92
C ASN A 83 5.72 -3.58 -11.03
N PRO A 84 6.98 -3.77 -11.44
CA PRO A 84 7.96 -4.55 -10.68
C PRO A 84 8.40 -3.93 -9.35
N LEU A 85 8.00 -2.68 -9.06
CA LEU A 85 8.27 -2.05 -7.77
C LEU A 85 7.28 -2.46 -6.69
N PHE A 86 6.04 -2.77 -7.06
CA PHE A 86 4.94 -2.96 -6.12
C PHE A 86 4.27 -4.33 -6.27
N ASP A 87 4.29 -4.90 -7.47
CA ASP A 87 3.42 -6.00 -7.86
C ASP A 87 4.14 -7.35 -7.96
N THR A 88 5.48 -7.39 -7.81
CA THR A 88 6.29 -8.59 -8.13
C THR A 88 7.07 -9.13 -6.93
N PHE A 89 6.54 -8.97 -5.73
CA PHE A 89 7.14 -9.61 -4.55
C PHE A 89 6.81 -11.10 -4.52
N PRO A 90 7.73 -11.96 -4.03
CA PRO A 90 7.39 -13.35 -3.76
C PRO A 90 6.33 -13.42 -2.66
N CYS A 91 5.49 -14.45 -2.67
CA CYS A 91 4.43 -14.68 -1.69
C CYS A 91 3.60 -13.42 -1.32
N GLN A 92 2.66 -13.07 -2.20
CA GLN A 92 1.73 -11.98 -1.96
C GLN A 92 0.32 -12.53 -1.73
N VAL A 93 -0.02 -12.77 -0.46
CA VAL A 93 -1.36 -13.20 -0.04
C VAL A 93 -2.09 -12.08 0.68
N HIS A 94 -3.21 -11.66 0.12
CA HIS A 94 -4.04 -10.58 0.63
C HIS A 94 -5.35 -11.17 1.16
N PHE A 95 -5.83 -10.61 2.27
CA PHE A 95 -7.09 -11.01 2.89
C PHE A 95 -8.06 -9.87 2.83
N PHE A 96 -9.24 -10.13 2.29
CA PHE A 96 -10.22 -9.09 2.07
C PHE A 96 -11.54 -9.38 2.78
N VAL A 97 -12.21 -8.29 3.15
CA VAL A 97 -13.59 -8.28 3.62
C VAL A 97 -14.33 -7.18 2.87
N GLY A 98 -15.27 -7.60 2.01
CA GLY A 98 -16.18 -6.72 1.28
C GLY A 98 -17.50 -6.58 2.02
N GLU A 99 -17.93 -5.33 2.24
CA GLU A 99 -19.24 -4.97 2.75
C GLU A 99 -20.07 -4.41 1.59
N PRO A 100 -21.20 -5.03 1.22
CA PRO A 100 -22.04 -4.51 0.15
C PRO A 100 -22.67 -3.16 0.54
N PRO A 101 -23.08 -2.34 -0.44
CA PRO A 101 -23.79 -1.09 -0.16
C PRO A 101 -25.06 -1.34 0.64
N ASN A 102 -25.31 -0.50 1.65
CA ASN A 102 -26.54 -0.56 2.43
C ASN A 102 -27.50 0.54 1.94
N VAL A 103 -28.55 0.09 1.24
CA VAL A 103 -29.58 0.98 0.68
C VAL A 103 -30.35 1.73 1.77
N LEU A 104 -30.59 1.09 2.92
CA LEU A 104 -31.33 1.72 4.03
C LEU A 104 -30.53 2.81 4.72
N GLU A 105 -29.20 2.67 4.75
CA GLU A 105 -28.28 3.63 5.37
C GLU A 105 -27.68 4.62 4.35
N ASN A 106 -28.09 4.55 3.08
CA ASN A 106 -27.53 5.32 1.98
C ASN A 106 -25.98 5.27 1.96
N SER A 107 -25.41 4.08 2.21
CA SER A 107 -23.98 3.89 2.27
C SER A 107 -23.47 3.09 1.07
N SER A 108 -22.33 3.52 0.53
CA SER A 108 -21.63 2.80 -0.53
C SER A 108 -21.02 1.50 -0.01
N GLY A 109 -20.73 0.56 -0.91
CA GLY A 109 -19.93 -0.61 -0.58
C GLY A 109 -18.55 -0.23 -0.05
N ARG A 110 -17.96 -1.11 0.75
CA ARG A 110 -16.62 -0.94 1.34
C ARG A 110 -15.80 -2.20 1.15
N LEU A 111 -14.49 -2.05 1.08
CA LEU A 111 -13.56 -3.16 1.04
C LEU A 111 -12.41 -2.88 2.01
N PHE A 112 -12.20 -3.82 2.92
CA PHE A 112 -11.07 -3.83 3.84
C PHE A 112 -10.07 -4.85 3.33
N ALA A 113 -8.86 -4.38 3.01
CA ALA A 113 -7.79 -5.22 2.50
C ALA A 113 -6.65 -5.27 3.52
N LYS A 114 -6.37 -6.46 4.05
CA LYS A 114 -5.12 -6.74 4.77
C LYS A 114 -4.13 -7.30 3.76
N ILE A 115 -3.28 -6.43 3.25
CA ILE A 115 -2.26 -6.79 2.27
C ILE A 115 -1.00 -7.27 2.99
N ASN A 116 -0.36 -8.31 2.43
CA ASN A 116 0.87 -8.88 2.98
C ASN A 116 1.80 -9.22 1.83
N TRP A 117 3.08 -8.87 1.97
CA TRP A 117 4.11 -9.18 0.98
C TRP A 117 5.40 -9.58 1.68
N ARG A 118 6.20 -10.38 0.99
CA ARG A 118 7.48 -10.85 1.48
C ARG A 118 8.62 -10.11 0.80
N VAL A 119 9.51 -9.54 1.60
CA VAL A 119 10.72 -8.87 1.14
C VAL A 119 11.89 -9.84 1.25
N PRO A 120 12.51 -10.27 0.13
CA PRO A 120 13.66 -11.15 0.13
C PRO A 120 14.95 -10.38 0.45
N GLU A 121 15.79 -10.94 1.33
CA GLU A 121 17.08 -10.38 1.73
C GLU A 121 18.23 -10.93 0.85
N PRO A 122 19.34 -10.18 0.67
CA PRO A 122 20.45 -10.61 -0.20
C PRO A 122 21.12 -11.93 0.19
N ASP A 123 20.98 -12.36 1.44
CA ASP A 123 21.50 -13.63 1.97
C ASP A 123 20.57 -14.83 1.72
N GLY A 124 19.43 -14.61 1.03
CA GLY A 124 18.43 -15.63 0.75
C GLY A 124 17.36 -15.76 1.84
N GLU A 125 17.44 -14.96 2.91
CA GLU A 125 16.39 -14.84 3.92
C GLU A 125 15.24 -13.96 3.43
N PHE A 126 14.21 -13.76 4.26
CA PHE A 126 13.10 -12.88 3.93
C PHE A 126 12.38 -12.41 5.19
N PHE A 127 11.68 -11.27 5.13
CA PHE A 127 10.70 -10.87 6.15
C PHE A 127 9.35 -10.50 5.54
N ASP A 128 8.28 -10.69 6.31
CA ASP A 128 6.92 -10.38 5.88
C ASP A 128 6.53 -8.98 6.37
N ARG A 129 5.96 -8.17 5.48
CA ARG A 129 5.32 -6.89 5.78
C ARG A 129 3.81 -6.98 5.57
N SER A 130 3.08 -6.10 6.24
CA SER A 130 1.62 -6.05 6.13
C SER A 130 1.08 -4.67 6.45
N THR A 131 0.00 -4.27 5.78
CA THR A 131 -0.76 -3.06 6.13
C THR A 131 -2.25 -3.28 5.88
N VAL A 132 -3.08 -2.35 6.34
CA VAL A 132 -4.53 -2.35 6.12
C VAL A 132 -4.91 -1.17 5.24
N GLN A 133 -5.57 -1.47 4.14
CA GLN A 133 -6.14 -0.51 3.20
C GLN A 133 -7.67 -0.55 3.29
N ARG A 134 -8.30 0.60 3.06
CA ARG A 134 -9.76 0.75 3.13
C ARG A 134 -10.23 1.44 1.86
N PHE A 135 -11.11 0.78 1.14
CA PHE A 135 -11.67 1.26 -0.11
C PHE A 135 -13.15 1.52 0.03
N LYS A 136 -13.62 2.55 -0.67
CA LYS A 136 -15.03 2.89 -0.85
C LYS A 136 -15.40 2.64 -2.31
N VAL A 137 -16.46 1.88 -2.55
CA VAL A 137 -16.97 1.63 -3.91
C VAL A 137 -17.65 2.89 -4.44
N ASP A 138 -17.39 3.23 -5.69
CA ASP A 138 -18.11 4.29 -6.40
C ASP A 138 -19.61 3.90 -6.53
N PRO A 139 -20.54 4.76 -6.09
CA PRO A 139 -21.97 4.43 -6.10
C PRO A 139 -22.56 4.28 -7.51
N GLU A 140 -21.94 4.90 -8.52
CA GLU A 140 -22.40 4.86 -9.91
C GLU A 140 -21.58 3.89 -10.77
N ARG A 141 -20.35 3.56 -10.33
CA ARG A 141 -19.41 2.70 -11.06
C ARG A 141 -18.94 1.53 -10.17
N PRO A 142 -19.66 0.40 -10.08
CA PRO A 142 -19.32 -0.69 -9.16
C PRO A 142 -17.91 -1.27 -9.29
N GLY A 143 -17.29 -1.17 -10.48
CA GLY A 143 -15.91 -1.56 -10.73
C GLY A 143 -14.85 -0.51 -10.35
N VAL A 144 -15.22 0.60 -9.69
CA VAL A 144 -14.28 1.65 -9.25
C VAL A 144 -14.30 1.75 -7.73
N LEU A 145 -13.11 1.73 -7.14
CA LEU A 145 -12.92 1.76 -5.69
C LEU A 145 -11.89 2.83 -5.33
N TYR A 146 -12.18 3.63 -4.32
CA TYR A 146 -11.33 4.73 -3.87
C TYR A 146 -10.78 4.46 -2.47
N ASN A 147 -9.46 4.50 -2.32
CA ASN A 147 -8.80 4.55 -1.01
C ASN A 147 -8.14 5.92 -0.86
N HIS A 148 -8.87 6.85 -0.25
CA HIS A 148 -8.45 8.24 -0.03
C HIS A 148 -8.42 8.59 1.47
N GLY A 149 -7.77 9.70 1.81
CA GLY A 149 -7.79 10.25 3.17
C GLY A 149 -6.89 9.50 4.16
N ASN A 150 -5.81 8.88 3.68
CA ASN A 150 -4.87 8.17 4.53
C ASN A 150 -3.97 9.13 5.33
N GLU A 151 -4.17 9.22 6.64
CA GLU A 151 -3.49 10.20 7.51
C GLU A 151 -1.97 10.02 7.66
N TYR A 152 -1.46 8.79 7.65
CA TYR A 152 -0.03 8.56 7.94
C TYR A 152 0.88 8.73 6.72
N LEU A 153 0.41 8.30 5.55
CA LEU A 153 1.20 8.28 4.31
C LEU A 153 0.69 9.25 3.23
N HIS A 154 -0.41 9.98 3.52
CA HIS A 154 -1.05 10.95 2.62
C HIS A 154 -1.21 10.45 1.18
N TYR A 155 -1.50 9.16 1.03
CA TYR A 155 -1.62 8.55 -0.28
C TYR A 155 -3.08 8.35 -0.65
N GLU A 156 -3.30 8.30 -1.95
CA GLU A 156 -4.54 7.90 -2.59
C GLU A 156 -4.24 6.72 -3.51
N ASP A 157 -5.14 5.74 -3.52
CA ASP A 157 -5.04 4.56 -4.37
C ASP A 157 -6.44 4.24 -4.93
N ASP A 158 -6.58 4.37 -6.25
CA ASP A 158 -7.81 4.14 -6.99
C ASP A 158 -7.70 2.84 -7.73
N TRP A 159 -8.64 1.93 -7.48
CA TRP A 159 -8.70 0.64 -8.14
C TRP A 159 -9.83 0.62 -9.17
N PHE A 160 -9.52 0.01 -10.31
CA PHE A 160 -10.39 -0.19 -11.45
C PHE A 160 -10.43 -1.68 -11.76
N ILE A 161 -11.58 -2.30 -11.57
CA ILE A 161 -11.78 -3.71 -11.88
C ILE A 161 -11.96 -3.83 -13.39
N LEU A 162 -10.96 -4.40 -14.07
CA LEU A 162 -10.98 -4.57 -15.53
C LEU A 162 -11.76 -5.81 -15.95
N ASP A 163 -11.61 -6.89 -15.19
CA ASP A 163 -12.31 -8.14 -15.44
C ASP A 163 -12.32 -9.01 -14.18
N HIS A 164 -13.28 -9.92 -14.08
CA HIS A 164 -13.42 -10.85 -12.95
C HIS A 164 -14.21 -12.10 -13.35
N SER A 165 -14.04 -13.19 -12.61
CA SER A 165 -14.86 -14.39 -12.76
C SER A 165 -15.72 -14.64 -11.53
N ASP A 166 -16.66 -15.57 -11.65
CA ASP A 166 -17.32 -16.15 -10.48
C ASP A 166 -16.28 -16.85 -9.59
N GLU A 167 -16.47 -16.70 -8.28
CA GLU A 167 -15.55 -17.11 -7.24
C GLU A 167 -15.68 -18.57 -6.85
N THR A 168 -16.83 -19.14 -7.18
CA THR A 168 -17.17 -20.52 -6.87
C THR A 168 -16.32 -21.51 -7.66
N GLU A 169 -15.72 -21.07 -8.77
CA GLU A 169 -14.71 -21.82 -9.51
C GLU A 169 -13.35 -21.73 -8.81
N LYS A 170 -13.11 -22.58 -7.80
CA LYS A 170 -11.86 -22.62 -7.00
C LYS A 170 -10.56 -22.50 -7.82
N ASP A 171 -10.53 -23.04 -9.03
CA ASP A 171 -9.33 -23.11 -9.87
C ASP A 171 -9.26 -22.01 -10.94
N LYS A 172 -10.32 -21.22 -11.11
CA LYS A 172 -10.40 -20.14 -12.12
C LYS A 172 -10.84 -18.79 -11.57
N GLY A 173 -11.23 -18.71 -10.30
CA GLY A 173 -11.54 -17.48 -9.60
C GLY A 173 -10.43 -16.44 -9.77
N PHE A 174 -10.74 -15.32 -10.42
CA PHE A 174 -9.79 -14.23 -10.63
C PHE A 174 -10.45 -12.85 -10.54
N ILE A 175 -9.65 -11.85 -10.16
CA ILE A 175 -10.00 -10.42 -10.24
C ILE A 175 -8.79 -9.69 -10.83
N LEU A 176 -8.97 -9.05 -11.98
CA LEU A 176 -7.96 -8.24 -12.64
C LEU A 176 -8.18 -6.78 -12.26
N VAL A 177 -7.22 -6.21 -11.53
CA VAL A 177 -7.28 -4.84 -11.01
C VAL A 177 -6.22 -4.00 -11.70
N TYR A 178 -6.63 -2.86 -12.23
CA TYR A 178 -5.73 -1.77 -12.54
C TYR A 178 -5.78 -0.77 -11.39
N TYR A 179 -4.63 -0.22 -11.01
CA TYR A 179 -4.59 0.80 -9.97
C TYR A 179 -3.73 1.98 -10.37
N ARG A 180 -4.10 3.15 -9.83
CA ARG A 180 -3.31 4.36 -9.89
C ARG A 180 -3.31 4.99 -8.52
N GLY A 181 -2.22 5.65 -8.17
CA GLY A 181 -2.18 6.38 -6.94
C GLY A 181 -1.26 7.58 -6.99
N ARG A 182 -1.33 8.32 -5.90
CA ARG A 182 -0.53 9.51 -5.68
C ARG A 182 -0.32 9.74 -4.20
N ASN A 183 0.80 10.35 -3.86
CA ASN A 183 1.03 10.94 -2.55
C ASN A 183 1.89 12.20 -2.70
N ASP A 184 2.27 12.80 -1.58
CA ASP A 184 3.09 14.01 -1.54
C ASP A 184 4.46 13.84 -2.25
N ALA A 185 4.97 12.61 -2.38
CA ALA A 185 6.27 12.32 -2.97
C ALA A 185 6.20 11.88 -4.45
N TRP A 186 5.11 11.25 -4.87
CA TRP A 186 4.94 10.73 -6.23
C TRP A 186 3.46 10.77 -6.65
N ASP A 187 3.13 11.58 -7.66
CA ASP A 187 1.86 11.61 -8.36
C ASP A 187 1.95 10.81 -9.66
N GLY A 188 1.12 9.76 -9.77
CA GLY A 188 1.04 8.92 -10.97
C GLY A 188 1.86 7.63 -10.89
N TYR A 189 2.10 7.10 -9.69
CA TYR A 189 2.40 5.68 -9.57
C TYR A 189 1.17 4.85 -9.91
N GLY A 190 1.37 3.61 -10.32
CA GLY A 190 0.28 2.75 -10.71
C GLY A 190 0.79 1.42 -11.22
N GLY A 191 -0.14 0.57 -11.65
CA GLY A 191 0.16 -0.77 -12.09
C GLY A 191 -1.11 -1.55 -12.35
N ALA A 192 -0.95 -2.86 -12.47
CA ALA A 192 -2.05 -3.76 -12.64
C ALA A 192 -1.68 -5.11 -12.05
N VAL A 193 -2.60 -5.72 -11.33
CA VAL A 193 -2.42 -6.97 -10.61
C VAL A 193 -3.52 -7.94 -10.97
N LEU A 194 -3.15 -9.21 -11.16
CA LEU A 194 -4.09 -10.31 -11.23
C LEU A 194 -4.15 -10.98 -9.85
N TYR A 195 -5.30 -10.87 -9.21
CA TYR A 195 -5.66 -11.71 -8.08
C TYR A 195 -6.19 -13.06 -8.57
N THR A 196 -5.70 -14.16 -8.02
CA THR A 196 -6.29 -15.50 -8.20
C THR A 196 -6.49 -16.21 -6.86
N ARG A 197 -7.45 -17.16 -6.81
CA ARG A 197 -7.68 -17.99 -5.62
C ARG A 197 -6.54 -18.98 -5.38
N GLY A 198 -5.95 -19.49 -6.46
CA GLY A 198 -4.76 -20.34 -6.44
C GLY A 198 -3.46 -19.53 -6.35
N ASN A 199 -2.34 -20.21 -6.16
CA ASN A 199 -1.01 -19.61 -6.05
C ASN A 199 -0.33 -19.34 -7.40
N GLY A 200 -1.10 -19.23 -8.47
CA GLY A 200 -0.58 -19.02 -9.82
C GLY A 200 -1.68 -18.58 -10.78
N VAL A 201 -1.28 -18.33 -12.03
CA VAL A 201 -2.19 -17.93 -13.12
C VAL A 201 -2.64 -19.18 -13.88
N PRO A 202 -3.94 -19.51 -13.90
CA PRO A 202 -4.44 -20.59 -14.74
C PRO A 202 -4.28 -20.26 -16.23
N GLU A 203 -3.67 -21.15 -17.02
CA GLU A 203 -3.43 -20.89 -18.45
C GLU A 203 -4.72 -20.61 -19.24
N GLY A 204 -5.82 -21.27 -18.85
CA GLY A 204 -7.12 -21.15 -19.51
C GLY A 204 -7.76 -19.75 -19.43
N ILE A 205 -7.36 -18.90 -18.48
CA ILE A 205 -7.89 -17.54 -18.35
C ILE A 205 -7.04 -16.49 -19.09
N VAL A 206 -5.79 -16.81 -19.46
CA VAL A 206 -4.85 -15.86 -20.08
C VAL A 206 -5.39 -15.18 -21.34
N PRO A 207 -6.08 -15.85 -22.29
CA PRO A 207 -6.65 -15.18 -23.45
C PRO A 207 -7.68 -14.09 -23.08
N ARG A 208 -8.47 -14.32 -22.03
CA ARG A 208 -9.46 -13.38 -21.51
C ARG A 208 -8.77 -12.18 -20.84
N LEU A 209 -7.74 -12.42 -20.04
CA LEU A 209 -6.94 -11.37 -19.40
C LEU A 209 -6.26 -10.46 -20.42
N ARG A 210 -5.67 -11.04 -21.50
CA ARG A 210 -5.10 -10.25 -22.60
C ARG A 210 -6.12 -9.32 -23.24
N ALA A 211 -7.35 -9.80 -23.45
CA ALA A 211 -8.41 -8.99 -24.04
C ALA A 211 -8.82 -7.83 -23.12
N ALA A 212 -8.98 -8.08 -21.83
CA ALA A 212 -9.31 -7.06 -20.82
C ALA A 212 -8.19 -6.01 -20.69
N CYS A 213 -6.92 -6.44 -20.54
CA CYS A 213 -5.78 -5.53 -20.51
C CYS A 213 -5.71 -4.67 -21.77
N LYS A 214 -5.87 -5.28 -22.96
CA LYS A 214 -5.85 -4.53 -24.23
C LYS A 214 -6.94 -3.46 -24.30
N ALA A 215 -8.15 -3.75 -23.81
CA ALA A 215 -9.23 -2.77 -23.74
C ALA A 215 -8.88 -1.59 -22.83
N ALA A 216 -8.09 -1.83 -21.77
CA ALA A 216 -7.58 -0.80 -20.87
C ALA A 216 -6.29 -0.10 -21.36
N GLY A 217 -5.77 -0.45 -22.55
CA GLY A 217 -4.50 0.09 -23.06
C GLY A 217 -3.24 -0.53 -22.42
N ILE A 218 -3.39 -1.67 -21.76
CA ILE A 218 -2.32 -2.38 -21.04
C ILE A 218 -1.87 -3.59 -21.85
N ASP A 219 -0.56 -3.86 -21.83
CA ASP A 219 0.02 -5.04 -22.44
C ASP A 219 0.23 -6.15 -21.39
N TRP A 220 -0.61 -7.19 -21.44
CA TRP A 220 -0.51 -8.34 -20.52
C TRP A 220 0.84 -9.05 -20.60
N ASP A 221 1.51 -9.06 -21.75
CA ASP A 221 2.77 -9.78 -21.91
C ASP A 221 3.95 -9.09 -21.17
N LYS A 222 3.71 -7.91 -20.58
CA LYS A 222 4.62 -7.23 -19.65
C LYS A 222 4.44 -7.64 -18.20
N PHE A 223 3.41 -8.42 -17.87
CA PHE A 223 3.20 -8.87 -16.49
C PHE A 223 4.27 -9.90 -16.11
N ALA A 224 4.83 -9.73 -14.91
CA ALA A 224 5.66 -10.74 -14.29
C ALA A 224 4.76 -11.69 -13.47
N TYR A 225 5.10 -12.98 -13.49
CA TYR A 225 4.39 -14.00 -12.72
C TYR A 225 5.06 -14.14 -11.35
N ASN A 226 4.26 -14.18 -10.28
CA ASN A 226 4.78 -14.25 -8.92
C ASN A 226 4.87 -15.69 -8.42
N ASP A 227 5.97 -16.00 -7.74
CA ASP A 227 6.09 -17.25 -7.00
C ASP A 227 5.35 -17.14 -5.66
N ASN A 228 4.17 -17.75 -5.59
CA ASN A 228 3.33 -17.81 -4.39
C ASN A 228 3.44 -19.16 -3.64
N GLN A 229 4.59 -19.85 -3.70
CA GLN A 229 4.81 -21.02 -2.84
C GLN A 229 4.77 -20.71 -1.34
N CYS A 230 4.91 -19.43 -0.94
CA CYS A 230 4.66 -18.94 0.42
C CYS A 230 5.27 -19.79 1.55
N ASN A 231 6.51 -20.25 1.35
CA ASN A 231 7.21 -21.13 2.28
C ASN A 231 7.31 -20.50 3.69
N VAL A 232 6.88 -21.21 4.74
CA VAL A 232 6.92 -20.69 6.12
C VAL A 232 8.35 -20.81 6.68
N ILE A 233 8.83 -19.82 7.43
CA ILE A 233 10.06 -19.95 8.23
C ILE A 233 9.85 -21.08 9.24
N ARG A 234 10.56 -22.20 9.07
CA ARG A 234 10.45 -23.37 9.96
C ARG A 234 11.44 -23.37 11.12
N ASP A 235 12.24 -22.32 11.29
CA ASP A 235 13.23 -22.21 12.38
C ASP A 235 12.63 -21.51 13.63
N PRO A 236 12.38 -22.24 14.73
CA PRO A 236 11.78 -21.70 15.95
C PRO A 236 12.64 -20.66 16.67
N VAL A 237 13.97 -20.75 16.55
CA VAL A 237 14.90 -19.82 17.21
C VAL A 237 14.84 -18.46 16.52
N ARG A 238 14.80 -18.47 15.18
CA ARG A 238 14.62 -17.25 14.38
C ARG A 238 13.25 -16.60 14.57
N LEU A 239 12.18 -17.40 14.65
CA LEU A 239 10.84 -16.90 14.96
C LEU A 239 10.79 -16.17 16.31
N ARG A 240 11.42 -16.74 17.35
CA ARG A 240 11.51 -16.11 18.68
C ARG A 240 12.30 -14.80 18.62
N ARG A 241 13.43 -14.78 17.91
CA ARG A 241 14.24 -13.56 17.75
C ARG A 241 13.44 -12.42 17.09
N ARG A 242 12.76 -12.69 15.98
CA ARG A 242 11.93 -11.67 15.30
C ARG A 242 10.73 -11.23 16.12
N TYR A 243 10.10 -12.13 16.87
CA TYR A 243 9.03 -11.76 17.79
C TYR A 243 9.53 -10.79 18.88
N VAL A 244 10.71 -11.07 19.44
CA VAL A 244 11.34 -10.19 20.42
C VAL A 244 11.70 -8.84 19.78
N GLU A 245 12.33 -8.81 18.61
CA GLU A 245 12.67 -7.58 17.89
C GLU A 245 11.42 -6.73 17.57
N LYS A 246 10.33 -7.34 17.10
CA LYS A 246 9.06 -6.63 16.82
C LYS A 246 8.41 -6.11 18.10
N SER A 247 8.44 -6.89 19.18
CA SER A 247 7.90 -6.49 20.49
C SER A 247 8.70 -5.34 21.11
N VAL A 248 10.03 -5.36 20.97
CA VAL A 248 10.92 -4.27 21.40
C VAL A 248 10.63 -3.01 20.58
N ASN A 249 10.56 -3.11 19.25
CA ASN A 249 10.28 -1.96 18.39
C ASN A 249 8.92 -1.32 18.68
N GLN A 250 7.87 -2.13 18.91
CA GLN A 250 6.55 -1.62 19.30
C GLN A 250 6.58 -0.94 20.67
N ALA A 251 7.29 -1.52 21.64
CA ALA A 251 7.48 -0.90 22.95
C ALA A 251 8.20 0.45 22.82
N THR A 252 9.28 0.52 22.02
CA THR A 252 10.02 1.74 21.74
C THR A 252 9.16 2.82 21.08
N LEU A 253 8.39 2.47 20.04
CA LEU A 253 7.44 3.38 19.38
C LEU A 253 6.38 3.92 20.36
N SER A 254 5.88 3.08 21.27
CA SER A 254 4.92 3.51 22.29
C SER A 254 5.54 4.49 23.29
N VAL A 255 6.79 4.24 23.69
CA VAL A 255 7.55 5.10 24.62
C VAL A 255 7.89 6.44 23.96
N GLU A 256 8.30 6.43 22.69
CA GLU A 256 8.54 7.65 21.91
C GLU A 256 7.27 8.48 21.74
N THR A 257 6.12 7.84 21.51
CA THR A 257 4.83 8.50 21.41
C THR A 257 4.44 9.16 22.74
N GLN A 258 4.60 8.44 23.86
CA GLN A 258 4.36 8.98 25.20
C GLN A 258 5.30 10.13 25.54
N LEU A 259 6.58 10.02 25.21
CA LEU A 259 7.57 11.10 25.39
C LEU A 259 7.22 12.33 24.56
N THR A 260 6.74 12.15 23.32
CA THR A 260 6.33 13.24 22.45
C THR A 260 5.10 13.95 22.99
N GLN A 261 4.11 13.20 23.48
CA GLN A 261 2.93 13.76 24.15
C GLN A 261 3.29 14.50 25.44
N ALA A 262 4.17 13.92 26.28
CA ALA A 262 4.64 14.56 27.50
C ALA A 262 5.40 15.87 27.20
N ARG A 263 6.25 15.89 26.17
CA ARG A 263 6.94 17.12 25.71
C ARG A 263 5.95 18.18 25.26
N LYS A 264 4.94 17.83 24.46
CA LYS A 264 3.88 18.77 24.05
C LYS A 264 3.14 19.35 25.25
N PHE A 265 2.75 18.51 26.20
CA PHE A 265 2.08 18.95 27.43
C PHE A 265 2.93 19.92 28.25
N VAL A 266 4.23 19.63 28.40
CA VAL A 266 5.16 20.55 29.07
C VAL A 266 5.30 21.86 28.31
N THR A 267 5.41 21.84 26.98
CA THR A 267 5.49 23.06 26.16
C THR A 267 4.23 23.90 26.26
N GLU A 268 3.04 23.29 26.21
CA GLU A 268 1.76 23.98 26.37
C GLU A 268 1.60 24.59 27.77
N THR A 269 2.09 23.91 28.81
CA THR A 269 2.08 24.41 30.19
C THR A 269 3.01 25.61 30.35
N VAL A 270 4.23 25.55 29.80
CA VAL A 270 5.19 26.67 29.84
C VAL A 270 4.66 27.89 29.09
N VAL A 271 4.07 27.69 27.91
CA VAL A 271 3.47 28.79 27.13
C VAL A 271 2.25 29.40 27.85
N SER A 272 1.47 28.59 28.55
CA SER A 272 0.37 29.04 29.41
C SER A 272 0.89 29.90 30.56
N ASP A 273 1.93 29.44 31.26
CA ASP A 273 2.52 30.12 32.40
C ASP A 273 3.23 31.43 31.99
N GLU A 274 3.89 31.44 30.83
CA GLU A 274 4.49 32.65 30.25
C GLU A 274 3.42 33.70 29.90
N LYS A 275 2.32 33.29 29.25
CA LYS A 275 1.19 34.21 28.97
C LYS A 275 0.52 34.71 30.24
N PHE A 276 0.39 33.87 31.26
CA PHE A 276 -0.17 34.27 32.55
C PHE A 276 0.74 35.28 33.26
N ALA A 277 2.07 35.09 33.18
CA ALA A 277 3.05 36.03 33.71
C ALA A 277 3.06 37.36 32.95
N GLU A 278 2.97 37.37 31.61
CA GLU A 278 2.89 38.59 30.80
C GLU A 278 1.63 39.42 31.12
N VAL A 279 0.48 38.77 31.28
CA VAL A 279 -0.79 39.42 31.67
C VAL A 279 -0.72 39.99 33.10
N SER A 280 0.07 39.38 33.97
CA SER A 280 0.26 39.82 35.36
C SER A 280 1.24 41.00 35.47
N VAL A 281 2.22 41.10 34.57
CA VAL A 281 3.19 42.21 34.51
C VAL A 281 2.61 43.44 33.80
N GLY A 282 1.70 43.27 32.85
CA GLY A 282 1.02 44.37 32.14
C GLY A 282 -0.08 45.12 32.93
N LYS A 283 -0.24 44.85 34.23
CA LYS A 283 -1.25 45.48 35.12
C LYS A 283 -0.66 46.37 36.22
N PHE A 284 0.57 46.87 36.05
CA PHE A 284 1.17 47.91 36.88
C PHE A 284 1.40 49.19 36.09
#